data_AF-A0A016SEY1-F1
#
_entry.id   AF-A0A016SEY1-F1
#
_cell.length_a   1.000
_cell.length_b   1.000
_cell.length_c   1.000
_cell.angle_alpha   90.00
_cell.angle_beta   90.00
_cell.angle_gamma   90.00
#
_symmetry.space_group_name_H-M   'P 1'
#
loop_
_entity.id
_entity.type
_entity.pdbx_description
1 polymer ?
#
loop_
_entity_poly.entity_id
_entity_poly.type
_entity_poly.pdbx_seq_one_letter_code
_entity_poly.pdbx_strand_id
1 'polypeptide(L)'
;MKANVVRNLVGTSERIAARNSETVDTIERILFENGYVSGNMATWRPYSAPDGIALVLPYLNERLAQQVNTIVKRSQLPVRLILKPPPTLKELLTSSRVYENRCDEEDCRYCTNQKICKLRGTVYLIKCNGCGQRYVGESGRPLRKRLDEHRRAFNRPQAYPKNSFSRHRTTVHTRDAPPEFEVTVLHRNLDNPVDRKIMRAREIKRYQPEINSREELVEALKLIA
;
A
#
# COMPACT_ATOMS: atom_id res chain seq x y z
N MET A 1 -14.71 -25.59 -14.75
CA MET A 1 -13.33 -25.41 -14.34
C MET A 1 -12.51 -25.36 -15.59
N LYS A 2 -11.69 -24.32 -15.79
CA LYS A 2 -10.86 -24.25 -17.00
C LYS A 2 -9.84 -25.38 -16.91
N ALA A 3 -9.85 -26.32 -17.85
CA ALA A 3 -8.91 -27.45 -17.88
C ALA A 3 -7.43 -27.01 -17.79
N ASN A 4 -7.11 -25.81 -18.28
CA ASN A 4 -5.78 -25.22 -18.17
C ASN A 4 -5.38 -24.86 -16.73
N VAL A 5 -6.34 -24.51 -15.85
CA VAL A 5 -6.07 -24.18 -14.44
C VAL A 5 -5.72 -25.45 -13.67
N VAL A 6 -6.52 -26.51 -13.85
CA VAL A 6 -6.29 -27.82 -13.23
C VAL A 6 -4.95 -28.40 -13.71
N ARG A 7 -4.68 -28.39 -15.02
CA ARG A 7 -3.40 -28.85 -15.59
C ARG A 7 -2.20 -28.06 -15.07
N ASN A 8 -2.32 -26.74 -14.91
CA ASN A 8 -1.23 -25.93 -14.35
C ASN A 8 -0.98 -26.24 -12.87
N LEU A 9 -2.03 -26.50 -12.10
CA LEU A 9 -1.91 -26.83 -10.68
C LEU A 9 -1.26 -28.20 -10.49
N VAL A 10 -1.66 -29.21 -11.28
CA VAL A 10 -1.00 -30.53 -11.33
C VAL A 10 0.48 -30.37 -11.66
N GLY A 11 0.81 -29.74 -12.80
CA GLY A 11 2.21 -29.58 -13.22
C GLY A 11 3.04 -28.66 -12.32
N THR A 12 2.42 -27.82 -11.49
CA THR A 12 3.14 -27.02 -10.48
C THR A 12 3.35 -27.80 -9.19
N SER A 13 2.37 -28.61 -8.77
CA SER A 13 2.48 -29.52 -7.63
C SER A 13 3.61 -30.53 -7.87
N GLU A 14 3.64 -31.17 -9.04
CA GLU A 14 4.70 -32.12 -9.45
C GLU A 14 6.11 -31.51 -9.45
N ARG A 15 6.23 -30.21 -9.72
CA ARG A 15 7.52 -29.51 -9.72
C ARG A 15 8.01 -29.15 -8.31
N ILE A 16 7.11 -29.02 -7.34
CA ILE A 16 7.42 -28.48 -6.01
C ILE A 16 7.46 -29.59 -4.94
N ALA A 17 6.66 -30.65 -5.10
CA ALA A 17 6.56 -31.72 -4.12
C ALA A 17 7.42 -32.96 -4.49
N ALA A 18 8.11 -33.52 -3.50
CA ALA A 18 8.99 -34.69 -3.68
C ALA A 18 8.28 -36.06 -3.56
N ARG A 19 6.98 -36.11 -3.21
CA ARG A 19 6.21 -37.36 -3.07
C ARG A 19 4.78 -37.21 -3.59
N ASN A 20 4.39 -38.25 -4.33
CA ASN A 20 3.08 -38.65 -4.89
C ASN A 20 2.22 -37.56 -5.56
N SER A 21 1.95 -37.82 -6.84
CA SER A 21 0.94 -37.17 -7.67
C SER A 21 -0.39 -37.04 -6.91
N GLU A 22 -0.79 -35.81 -6.58
CA GLU A 22 -2.16 -35.54 -6.20
C GLU A 22 -3.05 -35.85 -7.42
N THR A 23 -4.13 -36.61 -7.20
CA THR A 23 -5.05 -36.95 -8.28
C THR A 23 -5.79 -35.70 -8.76
N VAL A 24 -6.08 -35.64 -10.06
CA VAL A 24 -6.88 -34.58 -10.67
C VAL A 24 -8.17 -34.34 -9.87
N ASP A 25 -8.82 -35.40 -9.40
CA ASP A 25 -10.05 -35.35 -8.59
C ASP A 25 -9.86 -34.60 -7.26
N THR A 26 -8.70 -34.71 -6.63
CA THR A 26 -8.39 -33.99 -5.38
C THR A 26 -8.27 -32.49 -5.64
N ILE A 27 -7.59 -32.12 -6.73
CA ILE A 27 -7.44 -30.72 -7.15
C ILE A 27 -8.79 -30.14 -7.57
N GLU A 28 -9.61 -30.91 -8.30
CA GLU A 28 -10.96 -30.50 -8.66
C GLU A 28 -11.85 -30.29 -7.43
N ARG A 29 -11.76 -31.17 -6.42
CA ARG A 29 -12.48 -31.00 -5.15
C ARG A 29 -12.03 -29.75 -4.41
N ILE A 30 -10.72 -29.51 -4.26
CA ILE A 30 -10.19 -28.30 -3.61
C ILE A 30 -10.68 -27.05 -4.34
N LEU A 31 -10.59 -27.03 -5.66
CA LEU A 31 -11.04 -25.90 -6.47
C LEU A 31 -12.56 -25.68 -6.29
N PHE A 32 -13.35 -26.74 -6.29
CA PHE A 32 -14.79 -26.64 -6.02
C PHE A 32 -15.09 -26.10 -4.62
N GLU A 33 -14.43 -26.60 -3.58
CA GLU A 33 -14.55 -26.11 -2.19
C GLU A 33 -14.14 -24.63 -2.06
N ASN A 34 -13.20 -24.18 -2.90
CA ASN A 34 -12.79 -22.77 -3.00
C ASN A 34 -13.66 -21.94 -3.97
N GLY A 35 -14.81 -22.47 -4.41
CA GLY A 35 -15.81 -21.74 -5.20
C GLY A 35 -15.57 -21.72 -6.71
N TYR A 36 -14.60 -22.50 -7.22
CA TYR A 36 -14.41 -22.68 -8.66
C TYR A 36 -15.38 -23.73 -9.21
N VAL A 37 -16.34 -23.30 -10.02
CA VAL A 37 -17.39 -24.18 -10.57
C VAL A 37 -17.06 -24.71 -11.97
N SER A 38 -17.64 -25.86 -12.33
CA SER A 38 -17.63 -26.40 -13.70
C SER A 38 -18.89 -26.06 -14.48
N GLY A 39 -18.70 -25.46 -15.67
CA GLY A 39 -19.77 -25.06 -16.58
C GLY A 39 -19.25 -24.16 -17.70
N ASN A 40 -20.07 -24.01 -18.75
CA ASN A 40 -19.91 -22.97 -19.78
C ASN A 40 -20.00 -21.61 -19.07
N MET A 41 -18.85 -21.04 -18.70
CA MET A 41 -18.80 -19.67 -18.23
C MET A 41 -19.10 -18.78 -19.42
N ALA A 42 -20.38 -18.45 -19.63
CA ALA A 42 -20.74 -17.31 -20.44
C ALA A 42 -19.94 -16.13 -19.88
N THR A 43 -18.98 -15.63 -20.67
CA THR A 43 -18.15 -14.51 -20.28
C THR A 43 -19.07 -13.31 -20.12
N TRP A 44 -19.41 -12.98 -18.89
CA TRP A 44 -20.19 -11.80 -18.57
C TRP A 44 -19.25 -10.70 -18.10
N ARG A 45 -19.68 -9.45 -18.22
CA ARG A 45 -18.96 -8.29 -17.71
C ARG A 45 -19.82 -7.56 -16.68
N PRO A 46 -19.21 -7.01 -15.62
CA PRO A 46 -19.89 -6.11 -14.72
C PRO A 46 -20.59 -4.98 -15.47
N TYR A 47 -21.80 -4.65 -15.01
CA TYR A 47 -22.59 -3.56 -15.55
C TYR A 47 -21.83 -2.25 -15.39
N SER A 48 -21.76 -1.49 -16.48
CA SER A 48 -21.03 -0.25 -16.53
C SER A 48 -21.86 0.76 -17.32
N ALA A 49 -22.52 1.68 -16.62
CA ALA A 49 -23.13 2.84 -17.24
C ALA A 49 -22.04 3.78 -17.81
N PRO A 50 -22.24 4.38 -19.00
CA PRO A 50 -21.44 5.52 -19.47
C PRO A 50 -21.46 6.64 -18.42
N ASP A 51 -20.31 7.21 -18.11
CA ASP A 51 -20.12 8.25 -17.08
C ASP A 51 -20.63 7.90 -15.67
N GLY A 52 -20.85 6.61 -15.40
CA GLY A 52 -21.36 6.14 -14.13
C GLY A 52 -20.36 6.26 -12.98
N ILE A 53 -20.88 6.59 -11.79
CA ILE A 53 -20.12 6.63 -10.54
C ILE A 53 -19.66 5.21 -10.18
N ALA A 54 -18.41 5.05 -9.74
CA ALA A 54 -17.87 3.73 -9.39
C ALA A 54 -18.53 3.17 -8.11
N LEU A 55 -19.23 2.05 -8.24
CA LEU A 55 -19.71 1.23 -7.13
C LEU A 55 -18.73 0.06 -6.94
N VAL A 56 -17.81 0.20 -5.98
CA VAL A 56 -16.79 -0.81 -5.70
C VAL A 56 -17.27 -1.76 -4.61
N LEU A 57 -17.37 -3.05 -4.92
CA LEU A 57 -17.77 -4.10 -3.99
C LEU A 57 -16.70 -5.22 -3.96
N PRO A 58 -16.50 -5.90 -2.81
CA PRO A 58 -15.61 -7.05 -2.76
C PRO A 58 -16.15 -8.20 -3.61
N TYR A 59 -15.29 -8.84 -4.38
CA TYR A 59 -15.59 -10.12 -5.02
C TYR A 59 -15.57 -11.22 -3.96
N LEU A 60 -16.67 -11.95 -3.84
CA LEU A 60 -16.79 -13.08 -2.94
C LEU A 60 -16.78 -14.39 -3.71
N ASN A 61 -17.70 -14.54 -4.66
CA ASN A 61 -17.76 -15.66 -5.59
C ASN A 61 -18.57 -15.28 -6.83
N GLU A 62 -18.52 -16.14 -7.84
CA GLU A 62 -19.14 -15.95 -9.15
C GLU A 62 -20.67 -15.81 -9.08
N ARG A 63 -21.32 -16.63 -8.25
CA ARG A 63 -22.78 -16.63 -8.10
C ARG A 63 -23.27 -15.29 -7.54
N LEU A 64 -22.68 -14.83 -6.44
CA LEU A 64 -23.02 -13.55 -5.82
C LEU A 64 -22.70 -12.37 -6.75
N ALA A 65 -21.56 -12.42 -7.44
CA ALA A 65 -21.16 -11.41 -8.41
C ALA A 65 -22.21 -11.24 -9.54
N GLN A 66 -22.70 -12.35 -10.10
CA GLN A 66 -23.75 -12.32 -11.13
C GLN A 66 -25.10 -11.83 -10.60
N GLN A 67 -25.46 -12.22 -9.37
CA GLN A 67 -26.69 -11.74 -8.72
C GLN A 67 -26.64 -10.22 -8.51
N VAL A 68 -25.55 -9.71 -7.94
CA VAL A 68 -25.32 -8.26 -7.75
C VAL A 68 -25.34 -7.55 -9.10
N ASN A 69 -24.66 -8.07 -10.12
CA ASN A 69 -24.67 -7.51 -11.46
C ASN A 69 -26.09 -7.39 -12.04
N THR A 70 -26.90 -8.42 -11.86
CA THR A 70 -28.30 -8.43 -12.31
C THR A 70 -29.13 -7.38 -11.58
N ILE A 71 -28.97 -7.24 -10.26
CA ILE A 71 -29.66 -6.24 -9.45
C ILE A 71 -29.28 -4.82 -9.91
N VAL A 72 -27.98 -4.54 -10.04
CA VAL A 72 -27.48 -3.22 -10.48
C VAL A 72 -27.95 -2.89 -11.89
N LYS A 73 -27.92 -3.86 -12.82
CA LYS A 73 -28.44 -3.67 -14.17
C LYS A 73 -29.94 -3.34 -14.18
N ARG A 74 -30.72 -3.97 -13.29
CA ARG A 74 -32.17 -3.73 -13.17
C ARG A 74 -32.51 -2.43 -12.46
N SER A 75 -31.64 -1.94 -11.56
CA SER A 75 -31.89 -0.70 -10.83
C SER A 75 -31.76 0.56 -11.68
N GLN A 76 -31.21 0.45 -12.91
CA GLN A 76 -31.01 1.56 -13.86
C GLN A 76 -30.24 2.76 -13.25
N LEU A 77 -29.43 2.50 -12.22
CA LEU A 77 -28.62 3.54 -11.60
C LEU A 77 -27.43 3.87 -12.52
N PRO A 78 -27.01 5.15 -12.61
CA PRO A 78 -25.85 5.56 -13.40
C PRO A 78 -24.55 5.19 -12.67
N VAL A 79 -24.29 3.89 -12.53
CA VAL A 79 -23.14 3.36 -11.80
C VAL A 79 -22.29 2.43 -12.66
N ARG A 80 -21.00 2.35 -12.33
CA ARG A 80 -20.07 1.34 -12.82
C ARG A 80 -19.75 0.37 -11.71
N LEU A 81 -20.24 -0.85 -11.84
CA LEU A 81 -19.96 -1.92 -10.88
C LEU A 81 -18.53 -2.40 -11.04
N ILE A 82 -17.74 -2.30 -9.98
CA ILE A 82 -16.37 -2.80 -9.91
C ILE A 82 -16.29 -3.83 -8.80
N LEU A 83 -16.01 -5.08 -9.17
CA LEU A 83 -15.78 -6.16 -8.21
C LEU A 83 -14.28 -6.27 -7.92
N LYS A 84 -13.88 -5.88 -6.72
CA LYS A 84 -12.48 -5.91 -6.29
C LYS A 84 -12.14 -7.29 -5.72
N PRO A 85 -11.13 -8.01 -6.27
CA PRO A 85 -10.72 -9.28 -5.69
C PRO A 85 -10.23 -9.11 -4.25
N PRO A 86 -10.34 -10.15 -3.40
CA PRO A 86 -9.74 -10.13 -2.08
C PRO A 86 -8.22 -9.94 -2.19
N PRO A 87 -7.57 -9.37 -1.15
CA PRO A 87 -6.12 -9.24 -1.14
C PRO A 87 -5.45 -10.59 -1.40
N THR A 88 -4.41 -10.59 -2.23
CA THR A 88 -3.72 -11.83 -2.57
C THR A 88 -3.01 -12.39 -1.33
N LEU A 89 -2.78 -13.71 -1.31
CA LEU A 89 -1.99 -14.32 -0.23
C LEU A 89 -0.60 -13.67 -0.13
N LYS A 90 -0.01 -13.24 -1.25
CA LYS A 90 1.22 -12.44 -1.26
C LYS A 90 1.01 -11.15 -0.48
N GLU A 91 0.01 -10.33 -0.82
CA GLU A 91 -0.28 -9.07 -0.11
C GLU A 91 -0.55 -9.30 1.39
N LEU A 92 -1.33 -10.32 1.75
CA LEU A 92 -1.60 -10.65 3.14
C LEU A 92 -0.32 -11.08 3.88
N LEU A 93 0.44 -12.01 3.30
CA LEU A 93 1.65 -12.56 3.91
C LEU A 93 2.87 -11.66 3.79
N THR A 94 2.86 -10.63 2.93
CA THR A 94 3.93 -9.62 2.82
C THR A 94 3.56 -8.32 3.51
N SER A 95 2.27 -8.04 3.79
CA SER A 95 1.85 -6.85 4.55
C SER A 95 2.55 -6.73 5.90
N SER A 96 2.87 -7.86 6.51
CA SER A 96 3.57 -7.98 7.79
C SER A 96 5.05 -8.35 7.65
N ARG A 97 5.60 -8.51 6.43
CA ARG A 97 7.01 -8.91 6.26
C ARG A 97 7.92 -7.78 6.70
N VAL A 98 8.35 -7.88 7.95
CA VAL A 98 9.45 -7.12 8.57
C VAL A 98 10.79 -7.45 7.89
N TYR A 99 10.87 -8.56 7.15
CA TYR A 99 12.11 -9.13 6.60
C TYR A 99 12.45 -8.71 5.16
N GLU A 100 11.96 -7.58 4.68
CA GLU A 100 12.41 -7.05 3.38
C GLU A 100 13.68 -6.23 3.55
N ASN A 101 14.78 -6.85 3.11
CA ASN A 101 16.14 -6.35 3.01
C ASN A 101 16.81 -6.03 4.36
N ARG A 102 17.75 -6.89 4.75
CA ARG A 102 18.67 -6.60 5.85
C ARG A 102 19.41 -5.30 5.53
N CYS A 103 19.61 -4.47 6.54
CA CYS A 103 20.49 -3.32 6.41
C CYS A 103 21.92 -3.84 6.42
N ASP A 104 22.61 -3.78 5.29
CA ASP A 104 23.99 -4.24 5.15
C ASP A 104 25.01 -3.23 5.71
N GLU A 105 24.54 -2.12 6.27
CA GLU A 105 25.39 -1.08 6.85
C GLU A 105 25.56 -1.31 8.35
N GLU A 106 26.83 -1.42 8.77
CA GLU A 106 27.25 -1.42 10.16
C GLU A 106 26.87 -0.08 10.81
N ASP A 107 26.30 -0.12 12.01
CA ASP A 107 25.83 1.04 12.77
C ASP A 107 24.89 2.00 12.02
N CYS A 108 23.99 1.45 11.20
CA CYS A 108 23.02 2.25 10.46
C CYS A 108 22.15 3.12 11.40
N ARG A 109 22.31 4.43 11.29
CA ARG A 109 21.65 5.48 12.10
C ARG A 109 20.12 5.40 12.20
N TYR A 110 19.46 4.79 11.21
CA TYR A 110 17.99 4.66 11.19
C TYR A 110 17.50 3.28 11.65
N CYS A 111 18.38 2.28 11.57
CA CYS A 111 18.01 0.89 11.79
C CYS A 111 18.36 0.47 13.22
N THR A 112 17.45 0.78 14.14
CA THR A 112 17.43 0.14 15.46
C THR A 112 16.85 -1.28 15.30
N ASN A 113 15.70 -1.56 15.91
CA ASN A 113 15.09 -2.89 15.95
C ASN A 113 14.27 -3.22 14.68
N GLN A 114 13.69 -2.21 14.03
CA GLN A 114 12.70 -2.41 12.96
C GLN A 114 13.27 -2.40 11.53
N LYS A 115 14.60 -2.29 11.38
CA LYS A 115 15.36 -2.30 10.11
C LYS A 115 14.65 -1.58 8.95
N ILE A 116 14.42 -0.28 9.09
CA ILE A 116 13.54 0.50 8.19
C ILE A 116 14.22 1.07 6.93
N CYS A 117 15.55 1.06 6.84
CA CYS A 117 16.31 1.86 5.85
C CYS A 117 16.06 1.47 4.39
N LYS A 118 15.86 0.18 4.10
CA LYS A 118 15.65 -0.36 2.75
C LYS A 118 14.19 -0.46 2.35
N LEU A 119 13.26 -0.18 3.27
CA LEU A 119 11.82 -0.24 2.99
C LEU A 119 11.46 0.71 1.84
N ARG A 120 10.59 0.24 0.94
CA ARG A 120 10.03 0.98 -0.19
C ARG A 120 8.51 1.06 -0.07
N GLY A 121 7.90 1.97 -0.82
CA GLY A 121 6.45 2.16 -0.79
C GLY A 121 5.93 2.47 0.62
N THR A 122 6.62 3.35 1.35
CA THR A 122 6.32 3.62 2.77
C THR A 122 5.59 4.94 2.96
N VAL A 123 4.68 4.97 3.95
CA VAL A 123 4.22 6.21 4.60
C VAL A 123 4.80 6.22 6.01
N TYR A 124 5.39 7.33 6.42
CA TYR A 124 6.13 7.44 7.68
C TYR A 124 5.82 8.77 8.40
N LEU A 125 5.97 8.72 9.72
CA LEU A 125 5.91 9.85 10.63
C LEU A 125 7.32 10.17 11.13
N ILE A 126 7.71 11.43 11.04
CA ILE A 126 8.90 11.96 11.69
C ILE A 126 8.45 12.81 12.87
N LYS A 127 9.08 12.62 14.03
CA LYS A 127 8.90 13.47 15.21
C LYS A 127 10.22 14.17 15.51
N CYS A 128 10.20 15.48 15.62
CA CYS A 128 11.37 16.27 16.01
C CYS A 128 11.67 16.03 17.50
N ASN A 129 12.90 15.67 17.84
CA ASN A 129 13.27 15.41 19.24
C ASN A 129 13.45 16.71 20.04
N GLY A 130 13.65 17.85 19.37
CA GLY A 130 13.81 19.16 20.02
C GLY A 130 12.51 19.80 20.48
N CYS A 131 11.39 19.56 19.80
CA CYS A 131 10.10 20.22 20.10
C CYS A 131 8.87 19.32 20.00
N GLY A 132 9.02 18.05 19.60
CA GLY A 132 7.92 17.09 19.46
C GLY A 132 7.01 17.28 18.25
N GLN A 133 7.21 18.33 17.44
CA GLN A 133 6.45 18.57 16.21
C GLN A 133 6.64 17.45 15.19
N ARG A 134 5.63 17.25 14.35
CA ARG A 134 5.49 16.07 13.51
C ARG A 134 5.49 16.41 12.03
N TYR A 135 5.99 15.48 11.23
CA TYR A 135 5.92 15.50 9.77
C TYR A 135 5.43 14.15 9.26
N VAL A 136 4.47 14.15 8.33
CA VAL A 136 4.01 12.95 7.64
C VAL A 136 4.46 13.01 6.18
N GLY A 137 5.16 11.97 5.74
CA GLY A 137 5.71 11.86 4.40
C GLY A 137 5.51 10.48 3.79
N GLU A 138 5.76 10.40 2.48
CA GLU A 138 5.82 9.13 1.76
C GLU A 138 7.18 8.94 1.05
N SER A 139 7.46 7.70 0.67
CA SER A 139 8.57 7.37 -0.23
C SER A 139 8.28 6.11 -1.04
N GLY A 140 8.38 6.19 -2.36
CA GLY A 140 8.43 5.01 -3.23
C GLY A 140 9.83 4.38 -3.32
N ARG A 141 10.87 5.17 -3.03
CA ARG A 141 12.28 4.73 -3.03
C ARG A 141 12.70 4.30 -1.61
N PRO A 142 13.89 3.69 -1.42
CA PRO A 142 14.35 3.27 -0.11
C PRO A 142 14.28 4.40 0.91
N LEU A 143 13.63 4.14 2.05
CA LEU A 143 13.31 5.15 3.06
C LEU A 143 14.54 5.93 3.54
N ARG A 144 15.69 5.26 3.68
CA ARG A 144 16.97 5.91 4.03
C ARG A 144 17.29 7.10 3.15
N LYS A 145 17.16 6.96 1.82
CA LYS A 145 17.46 8.06 0.87
C LYS A 145 16.56 9.28 1.11
N ARG A 146 15.36 9.07 1.63
CA ARG A 146 14.42 10.15 1.96
C ARG A 146 14.73 10.76 3.32
N LEU A 147 15.07 9.95 4.32
CA LEU A 147 15.50 10.44 5.62
C LEU A 147 16.81 11.25 5.54
N ASP A 148 17.76 10.82 4.70
CA ASP A 148 19.01 11.55 4.45
C ASP A 148 18.78 12.91 3.77
N GLU A 149 17.74 13.05 2.95
CA GLU A 149 17.35 14.36 2.41
C GLU A 149 16.81 15.28 3.49
N HIS A 150 15.91 14.78 4.34
CA HIS A 150 15.36 15.56 5.44
C HIS A 150 16.45 16.00 6.42
N ARG A 151 17.40 15.09 6.73
CA ARG A 151 18.55 15.39 7.58
C ARG A 151 19.50 16.41 6.95
N ARG A 152 19.76 16.32 5.65
CA ARG A 152 20.53 17.35 4.94
C ARG A 152 19.84 18.70 4.97
N ALA A 153 18.52 18.75 4.83
CA ALA A 153 17.73 19.99 4.95
C ALA A 153 17.83 20.60 6.37
N PHE A 154 17.74 19.78 7.41
CA PHE A 154 17.98 20.21 8.80
C PHE A 154 19.38 20.81 9.02
N ASN A 155 20.42 20.17 8.48
CA ASN A 155 21.81 20.57 8.69
C ASN A 155 22.23 21.76 7.84
N ARG A 156 21.63 21.93 6.66
CA ARG A 156 21.96 22.98 5.69
C ARG A 156 20.71 23.72 5.23
N PRO A 157 20.00 24.42 6.13
CA PRO A 157 18.70 25.01 5.81
C PRO A 157 18.78 26.06 4.67
N GLN A 158 19.90 26.79 4.58
CA GLN A 158 20.12 27.79 3.53
C GLN A 158 20.22 27.17 2.12
N ALA A 159 20.69 25.92 1.99
CA ALA A 159 20.78 25.24 0.70
C ALA A 159 19.43 24.69 0.21
N TYR A 160 18.45 24.54 1.12
CA TYR A 160 17.13 23.96 0.83
C TYR A 160 16.00 24.82 1.42
N PRO A 161 15.90 26.12 1.09
CA PRO A 161 15.04 27.06 1.81
C PRO A 161 13.54 26.74 1.70
N LYS A 162 13.11 26.04 0.63
CA LYS A 162 11.72 25.63 0.42
C LYS A 162 11.35 24.30 1.11
N ASN A 163 12.31 23.61 1.71
CA ASN A 163 12.03 22.33 2.38
C ASN A 163 11.41 22.56 3.76
N SER A 164 10.36 21.80 4.07
CA SER A 164 9.64 21.86 5.34
C SER A 164 10.55 21.73 6.57
N PHE A 165 11.58 20.88 6.50
CA PHE A 165 12.56 20.71 7.57
C PHE A 165 13.54 21.88 7.69
N SER A 166 13.97 22.48 6.58
CA SER A 166 14.79 23.70 6.62
C SER A 166 14.03 24.85 7.25
N ARG A 167 12.76 25.03 6.88
CA ARG A 167 11.89 26.05 7.45
C ARG A 167 11.69 25.80 8.95
N HIS A 168 11.35 24.56 9.33
CA HIS A 168 11.21 24.20 10.74
C HIS A 168 12.50 24.46 11.54
N ARG A 169 13.67 24.11 10.97
CA ARG A 169 14.98 24.40 11.56
C ARG A 169 15.19 25.89 11.80
N THR A 170 14.83 26.75 10.85
CA THR A 170 15.06 28.20 10.94
C THR A 170 14.01 28.95 11.74
N THR A 171 12.79 28.42 11.88
CA THR A 171 11.69 29.08 12.61
C THR A 171 11.56 28.62 14.06
N VAL A 172 11.86 27.35 14.35
CA VAL A 172 11.64 26.77 15.70
C VAL A 172 12.95 26.60 16.46
N HIS A 173 14.04 26.25 15.75
CA HIS A 173 15.31 25.89 16.37
C HIS A 173 16.45 26.86 16.05
N THR A 174 16.19 28.11 15.64
CA THR A 174 17.16 29.02 15.00
C THR A 174 18.55 29.09 15.65
N ARG A 175 18.61 29.08 17.00
CA ARG A 175 19.85 29.25 17.77
C ARG A 175 20.43 27.94 18.32
N ASP A 176 19.69 26.85 18.23
CA ASP A 176 20.08 25.55 18.79
C ASP A 176 20.90 24.74 17.78
N ALA A 177 21.55 23.68 18.26
CA ALA A 177 22.07 22.64 17.38
C ALA A 177 20.93 21.99 16.57
N PRO A 178 21.21 21.47 15.36
CA PRO A 178 20.20 20.76 14.58
C PRO A 178 19.61 19.60 15.41
N PRO A 179 18.28 19.55 15.61
CA PRO A 179 17.68 18.50 16.41
C PRO A 179 17.76 17.16 15.68
N GLU A 180 17.90 16.09 16.46
CA GLU A 180 17.62 14.74 15.99
C GLU A 180 16.13 14.54 15.75
N PHE A 181 15.80 13.45 15.06
CA PHE A 181 14.41 13.08 14.83
C PHE A 181 14.20 11.56 14.91
N GLU A 182 13.05 11.20 15.45
CA GLU A 182 12.56 9.83 15.48
C GLU A 182 11.68 9.53 14.27
N VAL A 183 11.75 8.29 13.77
CA VAL A 183 10.99 7.85 12.60
C VAL A 183 10.12 6.66 12.97
N THR A 184 8.82 6.77 12.70
CA THR A 184 7.86 5.67 12.81
C THR A 184 7.31 5.36 11.42
N VAL A 185 7.43 4.10 10.99
CA VAL A 185 6.83 3.65 9.72
C VAL A 185 5.36 3.33 9.97
N LEU A 186 4.46 4.08 9.35
CA LEU A 186 3.01 3.93 9.51
C LEU A 186 2.46 2.85 8.58
N HIS A 187 2.90 2.86 7.32
CA HIS A 187 2.47 1.91 6.29
C HIS A 187 3.65 1.43 5.45
N ARG A 188 3.60 0.18 5.01
CA ARG A 188 4.63 -0.50 4.21
C ARG A 188 4.02 -1.07 2.92
N ASN A 189 4.85 -1.37 1.93
CA ASN A 189 4.49 -2.12 0.72
C ASN A 189 3.37 -1.47 -0.11
N LEU A 190 3.28 -0.13 -0.08
CA LEU A 190 2.40 0.66 -0.93
C LEU A 190 3.13 0.96 -2.25
N ASP A 191 3.28 -0.07 -3.08
CA ASP A 191 3.96 0.02 -4.38
C ASP A 191 3.22 0.97 -5.33
N ASN A 192 1.88 0.89 -5.34
CA ASN A 192 1.04 1.79 -6.12
C ASN A 192 1.17 3.24 -5.59
N PRO A 193 1.61 4.21 -6.41
CA PRO A 193 1.75 5.60 -6.00
C PRO A 193 0.43 6.24 -5.53
N VAL A 194 -0.70 5.88 -6.14
CA VAL A 194 -2.01 6.45 -5.79
C VAL A 194 -2.43 6.00 -4.39
N ASP A 195 -2.36 4.69 -4.13
CA ASP A 195 -2.68 4.13 -2.81
C ASP A 195 -1.78 4.75 -1.72
N ARG A 196 -0.48 4.90 -2.03
CA ARG A 196 0.47 5.52 -1.10
C ARG A 196 0.13 6.98 -0.79
N LYS A 197 -0.23 7.76 -1.80
CA LYS A 197 -0.63 9.16 -1.62
C LYS A 197 -1.94 9.29 -0.83
N ILE A 198 -2.92 8.42 -1.09
CA ILE A 198 -4.18 8.37 -0.33
C ILE A 198 -3.90 8.02 1.13
N MET A 199 -3.06 7.02 1.39
CA MET A 199 -2.68 6.65 2.75
C MET A 199 -1.92 7.77 3.46
N ARG A 200 -1.00 8.45 2.79
CA ARG A 200 -0.35 9.67 3.32
C ARG A 200 -1.39 10.73 3.71
N ALA A 201 -2.37 11.00 2.84
CA ALA A 201 -3.42 11.98 3.11
C ALA A 201 -4.26 11.62 4.34
N ARG A 202 -4.60 10.33 4.50
CA ARG A 202 -5.32 9.83 5.69
C ARG A 202 -4.51 10.07 6.96
N GLU A 203 -3.21 9.79 6.94
CA GLU A 203 -2.35 10.00 8.11
C GLU A 203 -2.10 11.49 8.40
N ILE A 204 -2.01 12.35 7.38
CA ILE A 204 -1.98 13.81 7.55
C ILE A 204 -3.25 14.29 8.27
N LYS A 205 -4.44 13.82 7.84
CA LYS A 205 -5.71 14.17 8.47
C LYS A 205 -5.77 13.70 9.93
N ARG A 206 -5.20 12.52 10.22
CA ARG A 206 -5.18 11.93 11.56
C ARG A 206 -4.23 12.65 12.52
N TYR A 207 -3.00 12.93 12.09
CA TYR A 207 -1.94 13.44 12.96
C TYR A 207 -1.82 14.95 12.97
N GLN A 208 -2.40 15.66 12.00
CA GLN A 208 -2.32 17.12 11.85
C GLN A 208 -0.89 17.66 12.02
N PRO A 209 0.08 17.18 11.21
CA PRO A 209 1.49 17.44 11.42
C PRO A 209 1.87 18.91 11.21
N GLU A 210 2.61 19.48 12.15
CA GLU A 210 2.96 20.90 12.23
C GLU A 210 4.14 21.27 11.31
N ILE A 211 5.02 20.33 11.01
CA ILE A 211 6.21 20.58 10.18
C ILE A 211 5.82 20.67 8.70
N ASN A 212 4.82 19.90 8.26
CA ASN A 212 4.37 19.89 6.87
C ASN A 212 3.99 21.31 6.40
N SER A 213 4.31 21.63 5.15
CA SER A 213 3.93 22.91 4.55
C SER A 213 2.43 23.00 4.29
N ARG A 214 1.90 24.22 4.26
CA ARG A 214 0.50 24.45 3.92
C ARG A 214 0.17 23.85 2.55
N GLU A 215 1.10 23.98 1.60
CA GLU A 215 1.00 23.43 0.26
C GLU A 215 0.98 21.89 0.30
N GLU A 216 1.87 21.26 1.08
CA GLU A 216 1.88 19.80 1.27
C GLU A 216 0.57 19.29 1.87
N LEU A 217 0.02 20.00 2.86
CA LEU A 217 -1.24 19.64 3.52
C LEU A 217 -2.41 19.77 2.54
N VAL A 218 -2.50 20.87 1.79
CA VAL A 218 -3.56 21.10 0.80
C VAL A 218 -3.48 20.09 -0.34
N GLU A 219 -2.29 19.79 -0.86
CA GLU A 219 -2.11 18.78 -1.91
C GLU A 219 -2.61 17.41 -1.44
N ALA A 220 -2.23 16.99 -0.23
CA ALA A 220 -2.60 15.67 0.28
C ALA A 220 -4.10 15.58 0.55
N LEU A 221 -4.70 16.57 1.22
CA LEU A 221 -6.11 16.52 1.63
C LEU A 221 -7.07 16.53 0.43
N LYS A 222 -6.68 17.07 -0.73
CA LYS A 222 -7.47 16.98 -1.98
C LYS A 222 -7.75 15.53 -2.43
N LEU A 223 -6.94 14.57 -2.01
CA LEU A 223 -7.10 13.16 -2.41
C LEU A 223 -8.15 12.41 -1.60
N ILE A 224 -8.62 12.98 -0.49
CA ILE A 224 -9.59 12.38 0.43
C ILE A 224 -10.72 13.35 0.80
N ALA A 225 -10.83 14.44 0.04
CA ALA A 225 -11.88 15.44 0.16
C ALA A 225 -13.18 14.94 -0.48
#